data_AF-A0A834P780-F1
#
_entry.id   AF-A0A834P780-F1
#
_cell.length_a   1.000
_cell.length_b   1.000
_cell.length_c   1.000
_cell.angle_alpha   90.00
_cell.angle_beta   90.00
_cell.angle_gamma   90.00
#
_symmetry.space_group_name_H-M   'P 1'
#
loop_
_entity.id
_entity.type
_entity.pdbx_description
1 polymer ?
#
loop_
_entity_poly.entity_id
_entity_poly.type
_entity_poly.pdbx_seq_one_letter_code
_entity_poly.pdbx_strand_id
1 'polypeptide(L)'
;MMGQLYTEMSIVMENVKFNRATIVPEVGKVEIIVMIQKGSGKFEVVEGDTAIVTGKIRLVTNLSKEKVPFDVINRNIDVNDEEEELDERDIYKELKSRGYQYSGLFRSIRSVSVSRKKGHIEWKKNWVAFMDNLLQMIIFNLDSRNLVMPTGIRKLVIDINAHQQYLQSVTSKEKYVPVQYYKNIDVIAAGGVEIHKVRASEIARKRSIYDPLIEEYKFTAYRDRKIMSLQEILTLSIHITLENIPIMIKMKTIELVDDKDNISTEELVSPVILDILNNLSMVEVNVNVFASRNKLEDIPKGVIVAEPNMIETDDIASFAIGCGDYIDGIRPNTTKY
;
A
#
# COMPACT_ATOMS: atom_id res chain seq x y z
N MET A 1 -16.16 -35.69 -17.26
CA MET A 1 -14.88 -35.00 -17.54
C MET A 1 -14.37 -35.48 -18.87
N MET A 2 -13.67 -34.66 -19.64
CA MET A 2 -13.06 -35.06 -20.92
C MET A 2 -11.76 -35.87 -20.75
N GLY A 3 -11.27 -36.09 -19.52
CA GLY A 3 -10.11 -36.93 -19.24
C GLY A 3 -8.74 -36.35 -19.64
N GLN A 4 -8.69 -35.15 -20.23
CA GLN A 4 -7.46 -34.47 -20.64
C GLN A 4 -6.93 -33.52 -19.56
N LEU A 5 -5.60 -33.33 -19.54
CA LEU A 5 -4.95 -32.36 -18.67
C LEU A 5 -5.26 -30.93 -19.14
N TYR A 6 -5.48 -30.01 -18.19
CA TYR A 6 -5.73 -28.60 -18.52
C TYR A 6 -4.54 -27.95 -19.25
N THR A 7 -3.34 -28.51 -19.09
CA THR A 7 -2.10 -28.09 -19.77
C THR A 7 -2.01 -28.53 -21.23
N GLU A 8 -3.02 -29.21 -21.77
CA GLU A 8 -3.07 -29.73 -23.14
C GLU A 8 -4.35 -29.30 -23.88
N MET A 9 -5.27 -28.62 -23.18
CA MET A 9 -6.53 -28.15 -23.73
C MET A 9 -6.50 -26.67 -24.06
N SER A 10 -6.47 -26.35 -25.35
CA SER A 10 -6.73 -25.01 -25.83
C SER A 10 -8.22 -24.67 -25.74
N ILE A 11 -8.53 -23.47 -25.25
CA ILE A 11 -9.89 -23.05 -24.91
C ILE A 11 -10.17 -21.63 -25.38
N VAL A 12 -11.47 -21.33 -25.52
CA VAL A 12 -11.97 -19.97 -25.64
C VAL A 12 -12.95 -19.70 -24.52
N MET A 13 -12.75 -18.60 -23.81
CA MET A 13 -13.72 -18.04 -22.87
C MET A 13 -14.36 -16.79 -23.47
N GLU A 14 -15.66 -16.63 -23.23
CA GLU A 14 -16.48 -15.55 -23.77
C GLU A 14 -17.33 -14.93 -22.65
N ASN A 15 -17.48 -13.61 -22.71
CA ASN A 15 -18.29 -12.82 -21.77
C ASN A 15 -17.98 -13.13 -20.30
N VAL A 16 -16.69 -13.22 -19.96
CA VAL A 16 -16.24 -13.38 -18.58
C VAL A 16 -16.57 -12.10 -17.82
N LYS A 17 -17.22 -12.21 -16.67
CA LYS A 17 -17.54 -11.09 -15.78
C LYS A 17 -17.00 -11.38 -14.39
N PHE A 18 -16.26 -10.43 -13.84
CA PHE A 18 -15.78 -10.44 -12.46
C PHE A 18 -16.75 -9.61 -11.63
N ASN A 19 -17.60 -10.29 -10.86
CA ASN A 19 -18.65 -9.65 -10.07
C ASN A 19 -18.11 -9.09 -8.75
N ARG A 20 -17.11 -9.77 -8.17
CA ARG A 20 -16.48 -9.41 -6.90
C ARG A 20 -15.05 -9.89 -6.86
N ALA A 21 -14.17 -9.10 -6.28
CA ALA A 21 -12.81 -9.53 -5.96
C ALA A 21 -12.78 -10.37 -4.68
N THR A 22 -11.92 -11.38 -4.65
CA THR A 22 -11.72 -12.25 -3.49
C THR A 22 -10.45 -11.84 -2.76
N ILE A 23 -10.57 -11.54 -1.47
CA ILE A 23 -9.43 -11.19 -0.61
C ILE A 23 -8.89 -12.49 -0.02
N VAL A 24 -7.64 -12.82 -0.31
CA VAL A 24 -6.97 -14.00 0.27
C VAL A 24 -6.35 -13.59 1.62
N PRO A 25 -6.72 -14.23 2.74
CA PRO A 25 -6.15 -13.92 4.05
C PRO A 25 -4.71 -14.45 4.16
N GLU A 26 -3.90 -13.82 5.01
CA GLU A 26 -2.52 -14.28 5.28
C GLU A 26 -2.48 -15.68 5.91
N VAL A 27 -3.49 -16.00 6.73
CA VAL A 27 -3.64 -17.29 7.40
C VAL A 27 -5.02 -17.85 7.09
N GLY A 28 -5.08 -19.15 6.79
CA GLY A 28 -6.32 -19.87 6.50
C GLY A 28 -6.40 -20.33 5.04
N LYS A 29 -7.63 -20.59 4.59
CA LYS A 29 -7.93 -21.01 3.22
C LYS A 29 -9.16 -20.29 2.68
N VAL A 30 -9.20 -20.08 1.37
CA VAL A 30 -10.39 -19.64 0.63
C VAL A 30 -10.86 -20.80 -0.22
N GLU A 31 -12.12 -21.20 -0.06
CA GLU A 31 -12.73 -22.26 -0.85
C GLU A 31 -13.45 -21.66 -2.06
N ILE A 32 -13.04 -22.11 -3.25
CA ILE A 32 -13.60 -21.67 -4.53
C ILE A 32 -14.17 -22.90 -5.25
N ILE A 33 -15.44 -22.80 -5.64
CA ILE A 33 -16.15 -23.85 -6.36
C ILE A 33 -16.34 -23.41 -7.81
N VAL A 34 -15.94 -24.25 -8.76
CA VAL A 34 -16.12 -23.99 -10.20
C VAL A 34 -17.18 -24.95 -10.74
N MET A 35 -18.24 -24.38 -11.31
CA MET A 35 -19.33 -25.13 -11.93
C MET A 35 -19.36 -24.84 -13.43
N ILE A 36 -19.46 -25.89 -14.25
CA ILE A 36 -19.52 -25.78 -15.71
C ILE A 36 -20.71 -26.59 -16.23
N GLN A 37 -21.62 -25.91 -16.92
CA GLN A 37 -22.75 -26.54 -17.60
C GLN A 37 -22.29 -27.15 -18.93
N LYS A 38 -22.21 -28.48 -19.01
CA LYS A 38 -21.65 -29.20 -20.17
C LYS A 38 -22.32 -28.85 -21.51
N GLY A 39 -23.64 -28.66 -21.54
CA GLY A 39 -24.37 -28.39 -22.78
C GLY A 39 -24.19 -26.97 -23.31
N SER A 40 -24.26 -25.97 -22.41
CA SER A 40 -24.20 -24.55 -22.78
C SER A 40 -22.78 -23.99 -22.76
N GLY A 41 -21.85 -24.64 -22.04
CA GLY A 41 -20.53 -24.11 -21.73
C GLY A 41 -20.54 -22.96 -20.72
N LYS A 42 -21.70 -22.59 -20.16
CA LYS A 42 -21.76 -21.56 -19.12
C LYS A 42 -21.03 -22.04 -17.88
N PHE A 43 -20.22 -21.19 -17.28
CA PHE A 43 -19.54 -21.48 -16.04
C PHE A 43 -19.76 -20.38 -15.01
N GLU A 44 -19.67 -20.79 -13.75
CA GLU A 44 -19.73 -19.92 -12.60
C GLU A 44 -18.63 -20.33 -11.61
N VAL A 45 -18.01 -19.33 -11.00
CA VAL A 45 -17.05 -19.50 -9.92
C VAL A 45 -17.68 -18.89 -8.68
N VAL A 46 -17.75 -19.69 -7.62
CA VAL A 46 -18.47 -19.36 -6.39
C VAL A 46 -17.51 -19.38 -5.20
N GLU A 47 -17.63 -18.39 -4.34
CA GLU A 47 -16.96 -18.31 -3.03
C GLU A 47 -18.05 -18.23 -1.96
N GLY A 48 -18.14 -19.25 -1.09
CA GLY A 48 -19.30 -19.43 -0.21
C GLY A 48 -20.58 -19.62 -1.01
N ASP A 49 -21.54 -18.71 -0.85
CA ASP A 49 -22.82 -18.72 -1.57
C ASP A 49 -22.91 -17.66 -2.69
N THR A 50 -21.80 -16.97 -2.98
CA THR A 50 -21.79 -15.84 -3.94
C THR A 50 -21.03 -16.18 -5.22
N ALA A 51 -21.68 -16.00 -6.37
CA ALA A 51 -21.04 -16.11 -7.68
C ALA A 51 -20.12 -14.91 -7.94
N ILE A 52 -18.81 -15.14 -7.86
CA ILE A 52 -17.77 -14.13 -8.01
C ILE A 52 -17.31 -13.96 -9.46
N VAL A 53 -17.38 -15.01 -10.29
CA VAL A 53 -17.08 -14.94 -11.73
C VAL A 53 -18.13 -15.72 -12.50
N THR A 54 -18.54 -15.19 -13.66
CA THR A 54 -19.41 -15.90 -14.60
C THR A 54 -18.86 -15.80 -16.01
N GLY A 55 -19.20 -16.73 -16.88
CA GLY A 55 -18.84 -16.64 -18.29
C GLY A 55 -19.28 -17.86 -19.08
N LYS A 56 -18.75 -17.97 -20.30
CA LYS A 56 -18.90 -19.15 -21.15
C LYS A 56 -17.53 -19.66 -21.54
N ILE A 57 -17.33 -20.97 -21.50
CA ILE A 57 -16.12 -21.66 -21.93
C ILE A 57 -16.47 -22.68 -23.00
N ARG A 58 -15.62 -22.80 -24.01
CA ARG A 58 -15.75 -23.83 -25.06
C ARG A 58 -14.38 -24.31 -25.52
N LEU A 59 -14.34 -25.59 -25.86
CA LEU A 59 -13.26 -26.17 -26.65
C LEU A 59 -13.48 -25.77 -28.12
N VAL A 60 -12.39 -25.53 -28.83
CA VAL A 60 -12.45 -25.15 -30.24
C VAL A 60 -11.58 -26.08 -31.05
N THR A 61 -12.15 -26.66 -32.10
CA THR A 61 -11.43 -27.58 -33.01
C THR A 61 -10.47 -26.85 -33.95
N ASN A 62 -10.71 -25.57 -34.24
CA ASN A 62 -9.85 -24.73 -35.07
C ASN A 62 -9.67 -23.34 -34.44
N LEU A 63 -8.61 -23.17 -33.65
CA LEU A 63 -8.27 -21.91 -32.97
C LEU A 63 -7.81 -20.81 -33.93
N SER A 64 -7.27 -21.17 -35.10
CA SER A 64 -6.82 -20.18 -36.08
C SER A 64 -7.96 -19.29 -36.58
N LYS A 65 -9.20 -19.77 -36.55
CA LYS A 65 -10.40 -18.97 -36.86
C LYS A 65 -10.86 -18.08 -35.71
N GLU A 66 -10.37 -18.31 -34.49
CA GLU A 66 -10.72 -17.53 -33.31
C GLU A 66 -9.75 -16.37 -33.06
N LYS A 67 -8.53 -16.50 -33.58
CA LYS A 67 -7.43 -15.56 -33.43
C LYS A 67 -7.48 -14.45 -34.46
N VAL A 68 -6.91 -13.30 -34.12
CA VAL A 68 -6.71 -12.21 -35.08
C VAL A 68 -5.49 -12.56 -35.95
N PRO A 69 -5.55 -12.40 -37.29
CA PRO A 69 -4.42 -12.71 -38.18
C PRO A 69 -3.37 -11.59 -38.12
N PHE A 70 -2.65 -11.50 -37.00
CA PHE A 70 -1.67 -10.44 -36.76
C PHE A 70 -0.52 -10.44 -37.77
N ASP A 71 -0.14 -11.59 -38.31
CA ASP A 71 0.86 -11.69 -39.37
C ASP A 71 0.47 -10.89 -40.62
N VAL A 72 -0.83 -10.73 -40.89
CA VAL A 72 -1.33 -9.92 -42.00
C VAL A 72 -1.37 -8.45 -41.62
N ILE A 73 -1.78 -8.14 -40.39
CA ILE A 73 -1.89 -6.77 -39.88
C ILE A 73 -0.50 -6.12 -39.75
N ASN A 74 0.46 -6.85 -39.17
CA ASN A 74 1.81 -6.36 -38.90
C ASN A 74 2.66 -6.22 -40.17
N ARG A 75 2.32 -6.87 -41.28
CA ARG A 75 2.96 -6.63 -42.59
C ARG A 75 2.59 -5.26 -43.19
N ASN A 76 1.48 -4.67 -42.76
CA ASN A 76 0.94 -3.42 -43.30
C ASN A 76 1.21 -2.20 -42.41
N ILE A 77 1.92 -2.37 -41.30
CA ILE A 77 2.23 -1.32 -40.34
C ILE A 77 3.71 -1.44 -40.01
N ASP A 78 4.46 -0.33 -40.07
CA ASP A 78 5.84 -0.23 -39.56
C ASP A 78 5.86 -0.29 -38.02
N VAL A 79 5.31 -1.38 -37.45
CA VAL A 79 5.30 -1.57 -36.00
C VAL A 79 6.71 -1.85 -35.49
N ASN A 80 7.66 -2.23 -36.37
CA ASN A 80 8.90 -2.91 -36.00
C ASN A 80 10.09 -2.06 -35.54
N ASP A 81 10.00 -0.73 -35.64
CA ASP A 81 11.16 0.12 -35.32
C ASP A 81 11.07 0.83 -33.96
N GLU A 82 10.00 0.62 -33.18
CA GLU A 82 9.90 1.26 -31.87
C GLU A 82 10.70 0.46 -30.81
N GLU A 83 11.72 1.10 -30.25
CA GLU A 83 12.54 0.53 -29.18
C GLU A 83 11.75 0.40 -27.86
N GLU A 84 12.08 -0.65 -27.10
CA GLU A 84 11.50 -0.89 -25.78
C GLU A 84 12.31 -0.17 -24.70
N GLU A 85 12.11 1.14 -24.63
CA GLU A 85 12.88 2.04 -23.75
C GLU A 85 12.53 1.92 -22.27
N LEU A 86 11.30 1.51 -21.93
CA LEU A 86 10.85 1.44 -20.53
C LEU A 86 11.22 0.08 -19.95
N ASP A 87 12.01 0.08 -18.87
CA ASP A 87 12.43 -1.14 -18.19
C ASP A 87 11.45 -1.57 -17.09
N GLU A 88 11.71 -2.73 -16.49
CA GLU A 88 10.94 -3.25 -15.36
C GLU A 88 10.75 -2.21 -14.23
N ARG A 89 11.80 -1.46 -13.89
CA ARG A 89 11.76 -0.49 -12.79
C ARG A 89 10.78 0.62 -13.11
N ASP A 90 10.84 1.17 -14.32
CA ASP A 90 9.95 2.26 -14.75
C ASP A 90 8.49 1.81 -14.77
N ILE A 91 8.22 0.63 -15.33
CA ILE A 91 6.87 0.06 -15.45
C ILE A 91 6.24 -0.12 -14.06
N TYR A 92 6.92 -0.79 -13.14
CA TYR A 92 6.35 -1.06 -11.82
C TYR A 92 6.40 0.16 -10.89
N LYS A 93 7.28 1.14 -11.14
CA LYS A 93 7.22 2.44 -10.45
C LYS A 93 5.94 3.18 -10.80
N GLU A 94 5.56 3.21 -12.08
CA GLU A 94 4.31 3.81 -12.52
C GLU A 94 3.09 3.03 -12.00
N LEU A 95 3.08 1.69 -12.09
CA LEU A 95 1.97 0.90 -11.51
C LEU A 95 1.87 1.10 -9.99
N LYS A 96 3.00 1.21 -9.28
CA LYS A 96 3.00 1.53 -7.84
C LYS A 96 2.42 2.91 -7.56
N SER A 97 2.70 3.91 -8.39
CA SER A 97 2.11 5.26 -8.27
C SER A 97 0.58 5.26 -8.42
N ARG A 98 0.05 4.30 -9.20
CA ARG A 98 -1.39 4.09 -9.37
C ARG A 98 -2.04 3.32 -8.22
N GLY A 99 -1.25 2.74 -7.32
CA GLY A 99 -1.69 2.00 -6.14
C GLY A 99 -1.50 0.48 -6.22
N TYR A 100 -0.91 -0.06 -7.30
CA TYR A 100 -0.65 -1.49 -7.40
C TYR A 100 0.61 -1.89 -6.63
N GLN A 101 0.54 -3.00 -5.90
CA GLN A 101 1.66 -3.51 -5.10
C GLN A 101 2.13 -4.87 -5.60
N TYR A 102 2.33 -5.01 -6.92
CA TYR A 102 2.81 -6.26 -7.52
C TYR A 102 4.18 -6.68 -6.99
N SER A 103 4.37 -7.99 -6.81
CA SER A 103 5.60 -8.63 -6.33
C SER A 103 5.79 -10.04 -6.92
N GLY A 104 7.02 -10.57 -6.87
CA GLY A 104 7.33 -11.94 -7.27
C GLY A 104 6.97 -12.24 -8.73
N LEU A 105 6.22 -13.33 -8.98
CA LEU A 105 5.82 -13.75 -10.33
C LEU A 105 4.94 -12.72 -11.06
N PHE A 106 4.23 -11.87 -10.31
CA PHE A 106 3.38 -10.81 -10.85
C PHE A 106 4.19 -9.57 -11.27
N ARG A 107 5.53 -9.60 -11.12
CA ARG A 107 6.45 -8.63 -11.73
C ARG A 107 7.28 -9.29 -12.83
N SER A 108 6.65 -9.57 -13.97
CA SER A 108 7.31 -10.29 -15.08
C SER A 108 7.31 -9.52 -16.40
N ILE A 109 6.64 -8.37 -16.51
CA ILE A 109 6.88 -7.41 -17.62
C ILE A 109 8.33 -6.91 -17.55
N ARG A 110 9.13 -7.22 -18.57
CA ARG A 110 10.56 -6.93 -18.64
C ARG A 110 10.84 -5.55 -19.23
N SER A 111 10.16 -5.23 -20.32
CA SER A 111 10.39 -4.04 -21.12
C SER A 111 9.16 -3.69 -21.94
N VAL A 112 8.96 -2.40 -22.22
CA VAL A 112 7.80 -1.87 -22.94
C VAL A 112 8.22 -0.67 -23.81
N SER A 113 7.64 -0.53 -24.99
CA SER A 113 7.88 0.66 -25.84
C SER A 113 7.20 1.92 -25.28
N VAL A 114 7.68 3.10 -25.65
CA VAL A 114 7.10 4.36 -25.15
C VAL A 114 5.63 4.51 -25.54
N SER A 115 5.22 4.06 -26.74
CA SER A 115 3.81 4.01 -27.13
C SER A 115 2.98 2.95 -26.39
N ARG A 116 3.64 2.08 -25.60
CA ARG A 116 3.06 0.99 -24.80
C ARG A 116 2.35 -0.08 -25.62
N LYS A 117 2.59 -0.12 -26.93
CA LYS A 117 2.01 -1.11 -27.85
C LYS A 117 2.80 -2.40 -27.91
N LYS A 118 4.07 -2.38 -27.51
CA LYS A 118 5.00 -3.51 -27.57
C LYS A 118 5.72 -3.70 -26.24
N GLY A 119 6.19 -4.91 -26.00
CA GLY A 119 7.00 -5.23 -24.84
C GLY A 119 7.37 -6.70 -24.78
N HIS A 120 8.00 -7.10 -23.69
CA HIS A 120 8.30 -8.49 -23.37
C HIS A 120 7.87 -8.85 -21.95
N ILE A 121 7.32 -10.06 -21.80
CA ILE A 121 6.94 -10.64 -20.51
C ILE A 121 7.72 -11.93 -20.30
N GLU A 122 8.35 -12.09 -19.14
CA GLU A 122 9.04 -13.31 -18.77
C GLU A 122 8.04 -14.43 -18.44
N TRP A 123 8.19 -15.58 -19.09
CA TRP A 123 7.40 -16.79 -18.82
C TRP A 123 8.04 -17.62 -17.70
N LYS A 124 7.38 -17.63 -16.54
CA LYS A 124 7.80 -18.37 -15.33
C LYS A 124 6.99 -19.64 -15.07
N LYS A 125 6.53 -20.33 -16.13
CA LYS A 125 5.71 -21.56 -16.04
C LYS A 125 4.42 -21.39 -15.22
N ASN A 126 3.87 -20.18 -15.16
CA ASN A 126 2.68 -19.85 -14.39
C ASN A 126 1.70 -19.06 -15.26
N TRP A 127 0.64 -19.72 -15.72
CA TRP A 127 -0.40 -19.11 -16.55
C TRP A 127 -1.15 -17.97 -15.87
N VAL A 128 -1.40 -18.07 -14.56
CA VAL A 128 -2.10 -17.05 -13.79
C VAL A 128 -1.28 -15.76 -13.80
N ALA A 129 0.00 -15.84 -13.41
CA ALA A 129 0.89 -14.69 -13.43
C ALA A 129 1.07 -14.15 -14.84
N PHE A 130 1.28 -15.00 -15.85
CA PHE A 130 1.46 -14.55 -17.23
C PHE A 130 0.25 -13.78 -17.78
N MET A 131 -0.97 -14.30 -17.58
CA MET A 131 -2.18 -13.61 -17.99
C MET A 131 -2.43 -12.34 -17.17
N ASP A 132 -2.08 -12.33 -15.89
CA ASP A 132 -2.15 -11.11 -15.07
C ASP A 132 -1.18 -10.03 -15.60
N ASN A 133 0.05 -10.38 -15.98
CA ASN A 133 0.97 -9.42 -16.60
C ASN A 133 0.42 -8.86 -17.93
N LEU A 134 -0.38 -9.61 -18.69
CA LEU A 134 -1.10 -9.08 -19.86
C LEU A 134 -2.19 -8.08 -19.46
N LEU A 135 -2.93 -8.35 -18.39
CA LEU A 135 -3.91 -7.40 -17.84
C LEU A 135 -3.21 -6.14 -17.31
N GLN A 136 -2.05 -6.29 -16.68
CA GLN A 136 -1.21 -5.17 -16.24
C GLN A 136 -0.75 -4.31 -17.43
N MET A 137 -0.36 -4.91 -18.55
CA MET A 137 -0.04 -4.18 -19.79
C MET A 137 -1.23 -3.38 -20.32
N ILE A 138 -2.45 -3.92 -20.25
CA ILE A 138 -3.67 -3.18 -20.60
C ILE A 138 -3.87 -2.00 -19.64
N ILE A 139 -3.73 -2.23 -18.33
CA ILE A 139 -3.86 -1.18 -17.31
C ILE A 139 -2.82 -0.09 -17.49
N PHE A 140 -1.57 -0.46 -17.83
CA PHE A 140 -0.47 0.46 -18.10
C PHE A 140 -0.76 1.38 -19.30
N ASN A 141 -1.53 0.89 -20.27
CA ASN A 141 -2.00 1.65 -21.43
C ASN A 141 -3.15 2.61 -21.14
N LEU A 142 -3.80 2.53 -19.97
CA LEU A 142 -4.83 3.48 -19.60
C LEU A 142 -4.22 4.85 -19.26
N ASP A 143 -4.86 5.91 -19.76
CA ASP A 143 -4.41 7.29 -19.56
C ASP A 143 -4.68 7.78 -18.12
N SER A 144 -5.62 7.16 -17.40
CA SER A 144 -5.90 7.48 -16.00
C SER A 144 -4.85 6.89 -15.05
N ARG A 145 -4.39 7.67 -14.06
CA ARG A 145 -3.59 7.16 -12.92
C ARG A 145 -4.43 6.59 -11.76
N ASN A 146 -5.73 6.44 -11.96
CA ASN A 146 -6.63 5.85 -10.99
C ASN A 146 -6.35 4.35 -10.83
N LEU A 147 -6.65 3.83 -9.63
CA LEU A 147 -6.60 2.40 -9.38
C LEU A 147 -7.81 1.77 -10.06
N VAL A 148 -7.61 0.80 -10.94
CA VAL A 148 -8.67 0.12 -11.68
C VAL A 148 -8.56 -1.39 -11.50
N MET A 149 -9.68 -2.10 -11.59
CA MET A 149 -9.63 -3.57 -11.71
C MET A 149 -10.49 -4.06 -12.88
N PRO A 150 -10.08 -5.17 -13.52
CA PRO A 150 -10.89 -5.82 -14.55
C PRO A 150 -12.24 -6.26 -14.00
N THR A 151 -13.31 -5.89 -14.71
CA THR A 151 -14.70 -6.29 -14.42
C THR A 151 -15.26 -7.22 -15.48
N GLY A 152 -14.61 -7.32 -16.64
CA GLY A 152 -14.95 -8.37 -17.59
C GLY A 152 -14.01 -8.46 -18.78
N ILE A 153 -14.08 -9.60 -19.46
CA ILE A 153 -13.33 -9.89 -20.68
C ILE A 153 -14.34 -10.39 -21.71
N ARG A 154 -14.40 -9.73 -22.87
CA ARG A 154 -15.34 -10.15 -23.92
C ARG A 154 -14.97 -11.51 -24.50
N LYS A 155 -13.67 -11.70 -24.82
CA LYS A 155 -13.16 -12.96 -25.37
C LYS A 155 -11.71 -13.16 -24.92
N LEU A 156 -11.41 -14.38 -24.50
CA LEU A 156 -10.08 -14.85 -24.13
C LEU A 156 -9.80 -16.12 -24.92
N VAL A 157 -8.74 -16.12 -25.72
CA VAL A 157 -8.27 -17.29 -26.47
C VAL A 157 -7.00 -17.78 -25.82
N ILE A 158 -6.95 -19.06 -25.46
CA ILE A 158 -5.75 -19.73 -24.94
C ILE A 158 -5.43 -20.88 -25.88
N ASP A 159 -4.34 -20.75 -26.62
CA ASP A 159 -3.78 -21.76 -27.50
C ASP A 159 -2.47 -22.29 -26.93
N ILE A 160 -2.57 -23.44 -26.28
CA ILE A 160 -1.47 -24.07 -25.57
C ILE A 160 -0.38 -24.51 -26.55
N ASN A 161 -0.77 -25.07 -27.70
CA ASN A 161 0.16 -25.58 -28.69
C ASN A 161 1.00 -24.44 -29.28
N ALA A 162 0.36 -23.33 -29.66
CA ALA A 162 1.08 -22.15 -30.15
C ALA A 162 2.04 -21.57 -29.08
N HIS A 163 1.60 -21.51 -27.82
CA HIS A 163 2.46 -21.03 -26.74
C HIS A 163 3.68 -21.95 -26.52
N GLN A 164 3.48 -23.27 -26.51
CA GLN A 164 4.58 -24.24 -26.36
C GLN A 164 5.55 -24.21 -27.54
N GLN A 165 5.05 -24.13 -28.78
CA GLN A 165 5.88 -23.99 -29.98
C GLN A 165 6.75 -22.73 -29.90
N TYR A 166 6.16 -21.61 -29.46
CA TYR A 166 6.92 -20.39 -29.22
C TYR A 166 8.03 -20.61 -28.18
N LEU A 167 7.72 -21.17 -27.01
CA LEU A 167 8.70 -21.42 -25.95
C LEU A 167 9.84 -22.37 -26.36
N GLN A 168 9.56 -23.34 -27.23
CA GLN A 168 10.56 -24.25 -27.80
C GLN A 168 11.48 -23.56 -28.80
N SER A 169 10.98 -22.56 -29.53
CA SER A 169 11.76 -21.78 -30.50
C SER A 169 12.79 -20.86 -29.82
N VAL A 170 12.50 -20.37 -28.61
CA VAL A 170 13.42 -19.53 -27.83
C VAL A 170 14.51 -20.41 -27.21
N THR A 171 15.78 -20.16 -27.49
CA THR A 171 16.92 -20.94 -26.95
C THR A 171 17.40 -20.45 -25.59
N SER A 172 17.10 -19.21 -25.21
CA SER A 172 17.49 -18.62 -23.92
C SER A 172 16.95 -19.43 -22.73
N LYS A 173 17.70 -19.41 -21.62
CA LYS A 173 17.28 -19.96 -20.31
C LYS A 173 16.05 -19.21 -19.79
N GLU A 174 16.05 -17.89 -19.94
CA GLU A 174 14.92 -17.02 -19.65
C GLU A 174 14.02 -16.93 -20.88
N LYS A 175 12.76 -17.31 -20.72
CA LYS A 175 11.79 -17.32 -21.81
C LYS A 175 11.03 -16.00 -21.83
N TYR A 176 11.50 -15.02 -22.58
CA TYR A 176 10.76 -13.79 -22.81
C TYR A 176 9.77 -13.98 -23.96
N VAL A 177 8.51 -13.61 -23.74
CA VAL A 177 7.44 -13.69 -24.73
C VAL A 177 7.09 -12.28 -25.17
N PRO A 178 7.17 -11.95 -26.48
CA PRO A 178 6.79 -10.65 -26.99
C PRO A 178 5.28 -10.46 -26.80
N VAL A 179 4.91 -9.28 -26.35
CA VAL A 179 3.53 -8.84 -26.19
C VAL A 179 3.24 -7.71 -27.16
N GLN A 180 2.07 -7.75 -27.77
CA GLN A 180 1.57 -6.70 -28.66
C GLN A 180 0.17 -6.28 -28.24
N TYR A 181 -0.04 -4.97 -28.11
CA TYR A 181 -1.32 -4.36 -27.78
C TYR A 181 -1.83 -3.50 -28.93
N TYR A 182 -2.98 -3.88 -29.46
CA TYR A 182 -3.66 -3.25 -30.57
C TYR A 182 -4.81 -2.38 -30.05
N LYS A 183 -4.49 -1.15 -29.67
CA LYS A 183 -5.43 -0.17 -29.10
C LYS A 183 -6.71 0.02 -29.94
N ASN A 184 -6.60 0.03 -31.28
CA ASN A 184 -7.75 0.28 -32.17
C ASN A 184 -8.82 -0.82 -32.13
N ILE A 185 -8.45 -2.05 -31.76
CA ILE A 185 -9.37 -3.20 -31.67
C ILE A 185 -9.51 -3.71 -30.24
N ASP A 186 -8.82 -3.10 -29.28
CA ASP A 186 -8.69 -3.50 -27.88
C ASP A 186 -8.30 -4.98 -27.72
N VAL A 187 -7.22 -5.38 -28.39
CA VAL A 187 -6.69 -6.75 -28.28
C VAL A 187 -5.24 -6.72 -27.81
N ILE A 188 -4.92 -7.50 -26.79
CA ILE A 188 -3.54 -7.81 -26.42
C ILE A 188 -3.24 -9.28 -26.72
N ALA A 189 -2.07 -9.54 -27.27
CA ALA A 189 -1.64 -10.89 -27.64
C ALA A 189 -0.20 -11.15 -27.20
N ALA A 190 0.06 -12.35 -26.68
CA ALA A 190 1.40 -12.81 -26.35
C ALA A 190 1.48 -14.34 -26.36
N GLY A 191 2.41 -14.88 -27.15
CA GLY A 191 2.58 -16.33 -27.33
C GLY A 191 1.30 -16.98 -27.85
N GLY A 192 0.59 -17.71 -26.98
CA GLY A 192 -0.67 -18.39 -27.32
C GLY A 192 -1.92 -17.74 -26.71
N VAL A 193 -1.79 -16.60 -26.03
CA VAL A 193 -2.91 -15.92 -25.37
C VAL A 193 -3.33 -14.70 -26.18
N GLU A 194 -4.64 -14.55 -26.40
CA GLU A 194 -5.24 -13.30 -26.87
C GLU A 194 -6.38 -12.87 -25.95
N ILE A 195 -6.33 -11.63 -25.47
CA ILE A 195 -7.37 -11.03 -24.63
C ILE A 195 -8.02 -9.89 -25.40
N HIS A 196 -9.33 -9.98 -25.59
CA HIS A 196 -10.12 -9.06 -26.37
C HIS A 196 -11.07 -8.27 -25.47
N LYS A 197 -11.06 -6.95 -25.60
CA LYS A 197 -11.98 -6.00 -24.97
C LYS A 197 -12.15 -6.25 -23.48
N VAL A 198 -11.11 -5.88 -22.72
CA VAL A 198 -11.17 -5.88 -21.25
C VAL A 198 -11.94 -4.64 -20.79
N ARG A 199 -12.91 -4.86 -19.91
CA ARG A 199 -13.59 -3.80 -19.16
C ARG A 199 -12.93 -3.71 -17.80
N ALA A 200 -12.67 -2.49 -17.34
CA ALA A 200 -12.17 -2.22 -16.01
C ALA A 200 -13.00 -1.11 -15.37
N SER A 201 -13.08 -1.12 -14.04
CA SER A 201 -13.71 -0.05 -13.27
C SER A 201 -12.73 0.50 -12.25
N GLU A 202 -12.84 1.80 -11.97
CA GLU A 202 -12.09 2.43 -10.89
C GLU A 202 -12.51 1.89 -9.53
N ILE A 203 -11.55 1.81 -8.62
CA ILE A 203 -11.77 1.43 -7.23
C ILE A 203 -11.27 2.55 -6.34
N ALA A 204 -12.06 2.89 -5.32
CA ALA A 204 -11.67 3.84 -4.30
C ALA A 204 -10.41 3.35 -3.58
N ARG A 205 -9.40 4.21 -3.51
CA ARG A 205 -8.23 3.93 -2.68
C ARG A 205 -8.65 3.97 -1.22
N LYS A 206 -8.19 2.99 -0.42
CA LYS A 206 -8.28 3.10 1.03
C LYS A 206 -7.52 4.35 1.45
N ARG A 207 -8.15 5.21 2.25
CA ARG A 207 -7.46 6.36 2.83
C ARG A 207 -6.28 5.83 3.64
N SER A 208 -5.12 6.48 3.47
CA SER A 208 -3.98 6.24 4.34
C SER A 208 -4.43 6.45 5.78
N ILE A 209 -4.08 5.52 6.67
CA ILE A 209 -4.28 5.69 8.12
C ILE A 209 -3.28 6.72 8.66
N TYR A 210 -2.18 6.95 7.93
CA TYR A 210 -1.18 7.97 8.26
C TYR A 210 -1.71 9.35 7.89
N ASP A 211 -2.04 10.13 8.91
CA ASP A 211 -2.27 11.56 8.82
C ASP A 211 -0.92 12.26 9.08
N PRO A 212 -0.29 12.88 8.07
CA PRO A 212 1.01 13.52 8.27
C PRO A 212 0.85 14.74 9.17
N LEU A 213 1.67 14.83 10.23
CA LEU A 213 1.76 16.04 11.03
C LEU A 213 2.35 17.17 10.17
N ILE A 214 1.64 18.29 10.11
CA ILE A 214 2.10 19.50 9.44
C ILE A 214 2.49 20.52 10.51
N GLU A 215 3.77 20.82 10.60
CA GLU A 215 4.31 21.84 11.50
C GLU A 215 4.85 23.04 10.71
N GLU A 216 4.80 24.21 11.33
CA GLU A 216 5.33 25.44 10.75
C GLU A 216 6.53 25.92 11.56
N TYR A 217 7.67 26.12 10.88
CA TYR A 217 8.87 26.68 11.51
C TYR A 217 8.82 28.22 11.49
N LYS A 218 8.80 28.82 12.68
CA LYS A 218 8.87 30.27 12.87
C LYS A 218 10.01 30.65 13.79
N PHE A 219 10.66 31.77 13.49
CA PHE A 219 11.56 32.39 14.46
C PHE A 219 10.74 32.88 15.66
N THR A 220 11.10 32.36 16.84
CA THR A 220 10.54 32.79 18.12
C THR A 220 11.68 33.33 18.95
N ALA A 221 11.67 34.64 19.22
CA ALA A 221 12.71 35.23 20.06
C ALA A 221 12.51 34.80 21.51
N TYR A 222 13.61 34.47 22.21
CA TYR A 222 13.58 33.98 23.59
C TYR A 222 12.84 34.88 24.60
N ARG A 223 12.71 36.18 24.29
CA ARG A 223 12.00 37.18 25.10
C ARG A 223 11.14 38.10 24.24
N ASP A 224 10.24 37.54 23.44
CA ASP A 224 9.31 38.31 22.60
C ASP A 224 8.09 38.88 23.34
N ARG A 225 7.83 38.41 24.58
CA ARG A 225 6.64 38.75 25.40
C ARG A 225 5.32 38.44 24.69
N LYS A 226 5.34 37.54 23.70
CA LYS A 226 4.15 37.14 22.98
C LYS A 226 3.27 36.28 23.90
N ILE A 227 1.96 36.55 23.86
CA ILE A 227 0.98 35.69 24.54
C ILE A 227 0.83 34.43 23.68
N MET A 228 1.06 33.28 24.30
CA MET A 228 0.99 31.94 23.70
C MET A 228 0.07 31.06 24.55
N SER A 229 -0.51 30.04 23.92
CA SER A 229 -1.23 28.98 24.62
C SER A 229 -0.27 28.11 25.43
N LEU A 230 -0.79 27.43 26.46
CA LEU A 230 -0.01 26.47 27.26
C LEU A 230 0.62 25.39 26.36
N GLN A 231 -0.12 24.88 25.38
CA GLN A 231 0.37 23.89 24.44
C GLN A 231 1.56 24.41 23.61
N GLU A 232 1.48 25.63 23.04
CA GLU A 232 2.61 26.23 22.30
C GLU A 232 3.85 26.41 23.18
N ILE A 233 3.67 26.86 24.43
CA ILE A 233 4.76 27.04 25.39
C ILE A 233 5.43 25.70 25.70
N LEU A 234 4.63 24.66 25.94
CA LEU A 234 5.14 23.31 26.21
C LEU A 234 5.86 22.73 25.00
N THR A 235 5.30 22.87 23.79
CA THR A 235 5.94 22.43 22.55
C THR A 235 7.30 23.09 22.37
N LEU A 236 7.38 24.42 22.51
CA LEU A 236 8.65 25.14 22.40
C LEU A 236 9.65 24.71 23.47
N SER A 237 9.18 24.56 24.71
CA SER A 237 10.04 24.17 25.83
C SER A 237 10.60 22.76 25.63
N ILE A 238 9.77 21.81 25.22
CA ILE A 238 10.18 20.44 24.89
C ILE A 238 11.16 20.43 23.72
N HIS A 239 10.89 21.20 22.66
CA HIS A 239 11.77 21.26 21.48
C HIS A 239 13.15 21.82 21.84
N ILE A 240 13.21 22.90 22.63
CA ILE A 240 14.47 23.46 23.13
C ILE A 240 15.20 22.44 24.01
N THR A 241 14.48 21.77 24.92
CA THR A 241 15.07 20.72 25.77
C THR A 241 15.67 19.59 24.93
N LEU A 242 14.94 19.07 23.95
CA LEU A 242 15.41 18.01 23.06
C LEU A 242 16.59 18.45 22.18
N GLU A 243 16.65 19.71 21.76
CA GLU A 243 17.78 20.26 21.00
C GLU A 243 19.09 20.30 21.83
N ASN A 244 18.98 20.42 23.16
CA ASN A 244 20.12 20.65 24.05
C ASN A 244 20.55 19.41 24.86
N ILE A 245 19.89 18.25 24.70
CA ILE A 245 20.27 16.99 25.35
C ILE A 245 21.04 16.10 24.36
N PRO A 246 22.24 15.58 24.71
CA PRO A 246 22.99 14.69 23.82
C PRO A 246 22.29 13.34 23.57
N ILE A 247 22.58 12.78 22.39
CA ILE A 247 21.94 11.63 21.72
C ILE A 247 21.78 10.40 22.64
N MET A 248 20.60 10.24 23.25
CA MET A 248 19.95 8.95 23.49
C MET A 248 18.48 9.15 23.95
N ILE A 249 17.58 9.48 23.03
CA ILE A 249 16.16 9.03 22.86
C ILE A 249 15.39 8.64 24.15
N LYS A 250 15.61 9.25 25.32
CA LYS A 250 14.86 8.96 26.56
C LYS A 250 14.52 10.27 27.23
N MET A 251 13.28 10.72 27.04
CA MET A 251 12.76 11.88 27.72
C MET A 251 12.00 11.42 28.97
N LYS A 252 12.50 11.80 30.13
CA LYS A 252 11.78 11.62 31.39
C LYS A 252 11.18 12.95 31.82
N THR A 253 9.86 12.98 31.96
CA THR A 253 9.17 14.16 32.50
C THR A 253 8.58 13.83 33.86
N ILE A 254 8.53 14.83 34.72
CA ILE A 254 8.01 14.76 36.07
C ILE A 254 7.03 15.91 36.27
N GLU A 255 5.81 15.60 36.69
CA GLU A 255 4.82 16.57 37.16
C GLU A 255 4.53 16.30 38.64
N LEU A 256 4.79 17.29 39.49
CA LEU A 256 4.60 17.21 40.93
C LEU A 256 3.29 17.88 41.32
N VAL A 257 2.45 17.15 42.06
CA VAL A 257 1.19 17.63 42.62
C VAL A 257 1.23 17.47 44.14
N ASP A 258 1.38 18.58 44.88
CA ASP A 258 1.36 18.60 46.36
C ASP A 258 -0.09 18.41 46.84
N ASP A 259 -0.31 17.84 48.02
CA ASP A 259 -1.61 17.73 48.69
C ASP A 259 -2.36 19.06 48.76
N LYS A 260 -1.62 20.17 48.89
CA LYS A 260 -2.18 21.53 48.95
C LYS A 260 -2.77 22.02 47.63
N ASP A 261 -2.36 21.42 46.52
CA ASP A 261 -2.80 21.84 45.18
C ASP A 261 -4.19 21.29 44.90
N ASN A 262 -5.19 22.15 44.72
CA ASN A 262 -6.55 21.71 44.38
C ASN A 262 -6.68 21.49 42.86
N ILE A 263 -6.02 20.45 42.35
CA ILE A 263 -5.90 20.16 40.91
C ILE A 263 -6.58 18.85 40.59
N SER A 264 -7.41 18.90 39.55
CA SER A 264 -8.08 17.74 38.95
C SER A 264 -7.23 17.10 37.84
N THR A 265 -7.57 15.87 37.45
CA THR A 265 -6.85 15.15 36.36
C THR A 265 -6.89 15.91 35.03
N GLU A 266 -7.94 16.69 34.76
CA GLU A 266 -8.10 17.50 33.54
C GLU A 266 -7.14 18.69 33.47
N GLU A 267 -6.62 19.11 34.63
CA GLU A 267 -5.70 20.24 34.76
C GLU A 267 -4.23 19.82 34.72
N LEU A 268 -3.96 18.51 34.63
CA LEU A 268 -2.60 17.99 34.47
C LEU A 268 -2.00 18.39 33.12
N VAL A 269 -0.72 18.71 33.16
CA VAL A 269 0.08 19.06 31.97
C VAL A 269 0.67 17.81 31.30
N SER A 270 0.89 16.74 32.07
CA SER A 270 1.46 15.47 31.59
C SER A 270 0.75 14.87 30.37
N PRO A 271 -0.60 14.85 30.27
CA PRO A 271 -1.29 14.39 29.06
C PRO A 271 -0.94 15.22 27.82
N VAL A 272 -0.86 16.55 27.95
CA VAL A 272 -0.51 17.46 26.85
C VAL A 272 0.93 17.22 26.38
N ILE A 273 1.84 16.98 27.33
CA ILE A 273 3.23 16.61 27.02
C ILE A 273 3.30 15.28 26.28
N LEU A 274 2.54 14.28 26.74
CA LEU A 274 2.50 12.97 26.11
C LEU A 274 2.03 13.08 24.65
N ASP A 275 1.01 13.89 24.38
CA ASP A 275 0.53 14.15 23.02
C ASP A 275 1.60 14.83 22.14
N ILE A 276 2.29 15.84 22.67
CA ILE A 276 3.40 16.51 21.96
C ILE A 276 4.51 15.51 21.63
N LEU A 277 4.91 14.67 22.59
CA LEU A 277 6.01 13.73 22.41
C LEU A 277 5.64 12.55 21.49
N ASN A 278 4.38 12.09 21.49
CA ASN A 278 3.90 11.06 20.58
C ASN A 278 3.92 11.51 19.11
N ASN A 279 3.87 12.82 18.86
CA ASN A 279 4.00 13.40 17.53
C ASN A 279 5.46 13.44 17.04
N LEU A 280 6.44 13.27 17.93
CA LEU A 280 7.85 13.27 17.58
C LEU A 280 8.34 11.84 17.30
N SER A 281 8.97 11.63 16.14
CA SER A 281 9.57 10.33 15.81
C SER A 281 10.86 10.09 16.60
N MET A 282 11.09 8.85 17.05
CA MET A 282 12.35 8.40 17.67
C MET A 282 12.66 9.05 19.04
N VAL A 283 11.66 9.17 19.93
CA VAL A 283 11.83 9.53 21.35
C VAL A 283 11.20 8.42 22.22
N GLU A 284 11.95 7.78 23.13
CA GLU A 284 11.38 6.96 24.21
C GLU A 284 10.92 7.91 25.31
N VAL A 285 9.66 7.80 25.71
CA VAL A 285 9.00 8.81 26.55
C VAL A 285 8.54 8.16 27.85
N ASN A 286 8.96 8.73 28.97
CA ASN A 286 8.50 8.37 30.30
C ASN A 286 7.89 9.61 30.96
N VAL A 287 6.57 9.76 30.84
CA VAL A 287 5.82 10.84 31.51
C VAL A 287 5.37 10.37 32.88
N ASN A 288 5.82 11.05 33.94
CA ASN A 288 5.53 10.66 35.32
C ASN A 288 4.78 11.77 36.05
N VAL A 289 3.72 11.41 36.75
CA VAL A 289 2.99 12.27 37.69
C VAL A 289 3.22 11.74 39.10
N PHE A 290 3.68 12.61 39.99
CA PHE A 290 3.89 12.29 41.40
C PHE A 290 2.85 13.01 42.26
N ALA A 291 1.95 12.23 42.86
CA ALA A 291 0.83 12.73 43.65
C ALA A 291 0.49 11.78 44.80
N SER A 292 -0.16 12.28 45.85
CA SER A 292 -0.64 11.45 46.96
C SER A 292 -1.71 10.44 46.52
N ARG A 293 -1.79 9.31 47.24
CA ARG A 293 -2.75 8.24 46.95
C ARG A 293 -4.19 8.77 46.87
N ASN A 294 -4.91 8.31 45.84
CA ASN A 294 -6.32 8.61 45.59
C ASN A 294 -6.65 10.09 45.28
N LYS A 295 -5.64 10.92 44.99
CA LYS A 295 -5.87 12.33 44.61
C LYS A 295 -6.29 12.49 43.15
N LEU A 296 -5.83 11.60 42.28
CA LEU A 296 -6.07 11.63 40.84
C LEU A 296 -6.89 10.41 40.42
N GLU A 297 -7.92 10.64 39.61
CA GLU A 297 -8.80 9.63 39.02
C GLU A 297 -8.71 9.67 37.49
N ASP A 298 -8.99 8.57 36.78
CA ASP A 298 -9.10 8.52 35.30
C ASP A 298 -7.88 9.04 34.50
N ILE A 299 -6.68 8.64 34.89
CA ILE A 299 -5.43 9.11 34.29
C ILE A 299 -5.22 8.50 32.88
N PRO A 300 -4.82 9.28 31.87
CA PRO A 300 -4.62 8.79 30.50
C PRO A 300 -3.59 7.65 30.40
N LYS A 301 -3.85 6.71 29.49
CA LYS A 301 -2.93 5.61 29.18
C LYS A 301 -1.60 6.17 28.66
N GLY A 302 -0.50 5.76 29.29
CA GLY A 302 0.86 6.19 28.93
C GLY A 302 1.50 7.16 29.93
N VAL A 303 0.73 7.68 30.89
CA VAL A 303 1.25 8.43 32.05
C VAL A 303 1.47 7.47 33.22
N ILE A 304 2.66 7.53 33.82
CA ILE A 304 3.05 6.74 35.00
C ILE A 304 2.75 7.55 36.25
N VAL A 305 2.12 6.94 37.25
CA VAL A 305 1.72 7.65 38.48
C VAL A 305 2.36 6.97 39.67
N ALA A 306 3.05 7.76 40.49
CA ALA A 306 3.78 7.28 41.66
C ALA A 306 3.61 8.23 42.85
N GLU A 307 3.93 7.76 44.05
CA GLU A 307 3.96 8.63 45.22
C GLU A 307 5.23 9.51 45.22
N PRO A 308 5.18 10.75 45.73
CA PRO A 308 6.33 11.65 45.76
C PRO A 308 7.59 11.08 46.46
N ASN A 309 7.41 10.14 47.39
CA ASN A 309 8.50 9.45 48.08
C ASN A 309 9.27 8.44 47.20
N MET A 310 8.76 8.13 46.01
CA MET A 310 9.37 7.22 45.04
C MET A 310 10.30 7.93 44.05
N ILE A 311 10.49 9.25 44.17
CA ILE A 311 11.46 10.00 43.37
C ILE A 311 12.86 9.64 43.89
N GLU A 312 13.65 8.93 43.09
CA GLU A 312 15.04 8.60 43.45
C GLU A 312 15.94 9.85 43.32
N THR A 313 16.94 9.98 44.19
CA THR A 313 17.84 11.17 44.18
C THR A 313 18.79 11.22 42.98
N ASP A 314 19.00 10.08 42.30
CA ASP A 314 19.83 9.96 41.10
C ASP A 314 19.00 10.01 39.81
N ASP A 315 17.70 10.31 39.92
CA ASP A 315 16.76 10.26 38.82
C ASP A 315 16.82 11.55 37.97
N ILE A 316 17.41 11.45 36.78
CA ILE A 316 17.59 12.63 35.90
C ILE A 316 16.31 12.87 35.11
N ALA A 317 15.52 13.86 35.53
CA ALA A 317 14.41 14.37 34.74
C ALA A 317 14.89 15.36 33.68
N SER A 318 14.42 15.18 32.44
CA SER A 318 14.67 16.12 31.33
C SER A 318 13.75 17.33 31.40
N PHE A 319 12.59 17.18 32.03
CA PHE A 319 11.57 18.22 32.14
C PHE A 319 10.79 18.06 33.45
N ALA A 320 10.64 19.13 34.22
CA ALA A 320 9.93 19.11 35.50
C ALA A 320 8.86 20.20 35.54
N ILE A 321 7.69 19.85 36.06
CA ILE A 321 6.52 20.73 36.20
C ILE A 321 6.10 20.68 37.67
N GLY A 322 5.95 21.86 38.26
CA GLY A 322 5.35 22.03 39.57
C GLY A 322 3.94 22.58 39.41
N CYS A 323 2.99 21.96 40.11
CA CYS A 323 1.67 22.50 40.33
C CYS A 323 1.65 23.44 41.54
N GLY A 324 0.84 24.51 41.49
CA GLY A 324 0.65 25.44 42.61
C GLY A 324 1.56 26.67 42.64
N ASP A 325 1.37 27.52 43.66
CA ASP A 325 2.10 28.78 43.87
C ASP A 325 3.55 28.53 44.33
N TYR A 326 4.40 27.98 43.46
CA TYR A 326 5.85 27.90 43.66
C TYR A 326 6.56 29.24 43.38
N ILE A 327 5.88 30.37 43.56
CA ILE A 327 6.41 31.71 43.24
C ILE A 327 7.20 32.34 44.42
N ASP A 328 7.12 31.80 45.63
CA ASP A 328 7.88 32.36 46.77
C ASP A 328 9.27 31.73 47.02
N GLY A 329 9.60 30.61 46.37
CA GLY A 329 10.82 29.84 46.64
C GLY A 329 12.00 30.06 45.68
N ILE A 330 11.76 30.59 44.47
CA ILE A 330 12.79 30.80 43.45
C ILE A 330 12.86 32.29 43.09
N ARG A 331 13.21 33.12 44.08
CA ARG A 331 13.95 34.35 43.76
C ARG A 331 15.41 33.93 43.59
N PRO A 332 15.98 33.89 42.36
CA PRO A 332 17.43 33.86 42.27
C PRO A 332 17.92 35.08 43.05
N ASN A 333 18.85 34.87 43.97
CA ASN A 333 19.60 35.94 44.59
C ASN A 333 20.11 36.84 43.45
N THR A 334 19.46 37.99 43.27
CA THR A 334 19.99 39.06 42.44
C THR A 334 21.18 39.62 43.18
N THR A 335 22.30 38.92 43.06
CA THR A 335 23.61 39.49 43.32
C THR A 335 23.76 40.59 42.27
N LYS A 336 23.70 41.83 42.74
CA LYS A 336 24.08 43.01 41.98
C LYS A 336 25.47 42.78 41.39
N TYR A 337 25.57 42.86 40.06
CA TYR A 337 26.69 43.48 39.37
C TYR A 337 26.14 44.43 38.32
#